data_AF-A0A7V6KTS2-F1
#
_entry.id   AF-A0A7V6KTS2-F1
#
_cell.length_a   1.000
_cell.length_b   1.000
_cell.length_c   1.000
_cell.angle_alpha   90.00
_cell.angle_beta   90.00
_cell.angle_gamma   90.00
#
_symmetry.space_group_name_H-M   'P 1'
#
loop_
_entity.id
_entity.type
_entity.pdbx_description
1 polymer ?
#
loop_
_entity_poly.entity_id
_entity_poly.type
_entity_poly.pdbx_seq_one_letter_code
_entity_poly.pdbx_strand_id
1 'polypeptide(L)'
;MVSRRYLRIKVMQEIFAFKANERESLEQAEKKLDRAIQECYTLFCYFFSLFPELKRYRLNKLEDLKTKFKPTYDDLHPNRKFVDNLVIDQIENNATLNRLWNNLRINWDDQGDFIAQIFQEIAKEEFYTQYLNDKNSSYTQDQEFLLSVIENCFANSELLHWYFQEKNLHWFDDYNEALLMFYKNIKQFKENKGNENRIFPLFKNATEDKQFYRDLFQNTLLNDDQYDDIIESKLQNWELERLNGIDIILMKMAITEFQHFYDIPVKVTINEYIELAKWYSSNKSGAFINGLLDQIILTLKEEGKITKMGKGLLNN
;
A
#
# COMPACT_ATOMS: atom_id res chain seq x y z
N MET A 1 -2.98 -4.41 -6.74
CA MET A 1 -1.65 -5.02 -6.82
C MET A 1 -0.66 -4.01 -6.29
N VAL A 2 0.29 -4.44 -5.45
CA VAL A 2 1.34 -3.58 -4.90
C VAL A 2 2.33 -3.14 -5.98
N SER A 3 2.90 -1.96 -5.79
CA SER A 3 3.88 -1.39 -6.70
C SER A 3 5.31 -1.93 -6.48
N ARG A 4 6.16 -1.86 -7.51
CA ARG A 4 7.61 -2.13 -7.36
C ARG A 4 8.26 -1.19 -6.34
N ARG A 5 7.77 0.03 -6.20
CA ARG A 5 8.21 1.00 -5.19
C ARG A 5 7.93 0.49 -3.78
N TYR A 6 6.72 0.01 -3.52
CA TYR A 6 6.36 -0.61 -2.25
C TYR A 6 7.27 -1.80 -1.92
N LEU A 7 7.57 -2.65 -2.89
CA LEU A 7 8.49 -3.77 -2.69
C LEU A 7 9.91 -3.31 -2.31
N ARG A 8 10.43 -2.24 -2.93
CA ARG A 8 11.71 -1.63 -2.52
C ARG A 8 11.65 -1.11 -1.09
N ILE A 9 10.56 -0.47 -0.67
CA ILE A 9 10.38 0.00 0.71
C ILE A 9 10.51 -1.18 1.67
N LYS A 10 9.81 -2.29 1.41
CA LYS A 10 9.87 -3.48 2.26
C LYS A 10 11.25 -4.11 2.30
N VAL A 11 11.94 -4.18 1.17
CA VAL A 11 13.33 -4.67 1.13
C VAL A 11 14.25 -3.76 1.97
N MET A 12 14.15 -2.44 1.82
CA MET A 12 14.94 -1.47 2.59
C MET A 12 14.68 -1.60 4.10
N GLN A 13 13.42 -1.70 4.51
CA GLN A 13 13.02 -1.90 5.91
C GLN A 13 13.58 -3.20 6.48
N GLU A 14 13.51 -4.30 5.72
CA GLU A 14 14.04 -5.58 6.19
C GLU A 14 15.58 -5.58 6.24
N ILE A 15 16.27 -4.98 5.27
CA ILE A 15 17.74 -4.85 5.32
C ILE A 15 18.14 -4.06 6.58
N PHE A 16 17.44 -2.98 6.88
CA PHE A 16 17.70 -2.19 8.09
C PHE A 16 17.48 -3.02 9.36
N ALA A 17 16.37 -3.76 9.44
CA ALA A 17 16.07 -4.62 10.59
C ALA A 17 17.09 -5.77 10.75
N PHE A 18 17.48 -6.40 9.64
CA PHE A 18 18.47 -7.47 9.59
C PHE A 18 19.84 -6.99 10.09
N LYS A 19 20.31 -5.83 9.62
CA LYS A 19 21.59 -5.24 10.07
C LYS A 19 21.59 -4.87 11.55
N ALA A 20 20.44 -4.52 12.11
CA ALA A 20 20.29 -4.26 13.54
C ALA A 20 20.25 -5.54 14.40
N ASN A 21 20.14 -6.72 13.79
CA ASN A 21 19.93 -8.00 14.48
C ASN A 21 20.98 -9.06 14.11
N GLU A 22 22.14 -9.01 14.75
CA GLU A 22 23.31 -9.87 14.47
C GLU A 22 23.07 -11.39 14.59
N ARG A 23 21.96 -11.83 15.20
CA ARG A 23 21.65 -13.25 15.41
C ARG A 23 20.71 -13.83 14.36
N GLU A 24 20.16 -12.99 13.50
CA GLU A 24 19.19 -13.40 12.49
C GLU A 24 19.88 -14.04 11.29
N SER A 25 19.35 -15.18 10.84
CA SER A 25 19.78 -15.78 9.58
C SER A 25 19.09 -15.14 8.39
N LEU A 26 19.75 -15.16 7.22
CA LEU A 26 19.19 -14.65 5.97
C LEU A 26 17.83 -15.28 5.63
N GLU A 27 17.67 -16.59 5.89
CA GLU A 27 16.40 -17.31 5.66
C GLU A 27 15.27 -16.79 6.55
N GLN A 28 15.57 -16.45 7.81
CA GLN A 28 14.58 -15.88 8.73
C GLN A 28 14.14 -14.49 8.30
N ALA A 29 15.09 -13.64 7.89
CA ALA A 29 14.80 -12.30 7.40
C ALA A 29 14.00 -12.32 6.09
N GLU A 30 14.31 -13.24 5.16
CA GLU A 30 13.52 -13.39 3.93
C GLU A 30 12.07 -13.83 4.23
N LYS A 31 11.86 -14.72 5.21
CA LYS A 31 10.51 -15.09 5.65
C LYS A 31 9.78 -13.93 6.30
N LYS A 32 10.46 -13.05 7.04
CA LYS A 32 9.88 -11.82 7.60
C LYS A 32 9.49 -10.85 6.49
N LEU A 33 10.34 -10.65 5.49
CA LEU A 33 10.04 -9.84 4.31
C LEU A 33 8.80 -10.35 3.57
N ASP A 34 8.76 -11.65 3.29
CA ASP A 34 7.59 -12.31 2.68
C ASP A 34 6.32 -12.02 3.49
N ARG A 35 6.39 -12.21 4.82
CA ARG A 35 5.26 -11.96 5.71
C ARG A 35 4.84 -10.49 5.71
N ALA A 36 5.78 -9.55 5.85
CA ALA A 36 5.50 -8.12 5.86
C ALA A 36 4.76 -7.67 4.60
N ILE A 37 5.15 -8.19 3.43
CA ILE A 37 4.46 -7.92 2.17
C ILE A 37 3.05 -8.53 2.13
N GLN A 38 2.85 -9.73 2.71
CA GLN A 38 1.51 -10.34 2.84
C GLN A 38 0.59 -9.57 3.80
N GLU A 39 1.11 -9.00 4.88
CA GLU A 39 0.30 -8.25 5.84
C GLU A 39 -0.39 -7.03 5.19
N CYS A 40 0.23 -6.39 4.20
CA CYS A 40 -0.42 -5.34 3.41
C CYS A 40 -1.66 -5.86 2.64
N TYR A 41 -1.63 -7.11 2.18
CA TYR A 41 -2.81 -7.73 1.58
C TYR A 41 -3.94 -7.95 2.58
N THR A 42 -3.58 -8.30 3.83
CA THR A 42 -4.55 -8.42 4.93
C THR A 42 -5.24 -7.07 5.18
N LEU A 43 -4.48 -5.97 5.25
CA LEU A 43 -5.02 -4.62 5.42
C LEU A 43 -5.94 -4.21 4.26
N PHE A 44 -5.56 -4.53 3.03
CA PHE A 44 -6.41 -4.35 1.86
C PHE A 44 -7.75 -5.10 1.97
N CYS A 45 -7.73 -6.33 2.50
CA CYS A 45 -8.96 -7.09 2.72
C CYS A 45 -9.83 -6.49 3.85
N TYR A 46 -9.20 -5.90 4.88
CA TYR A 46 -9.90 -5.15 5.93
C TYR A 46 -10.66 -3.94 5.35
N PHE A 47 -10.05 -3.16 4.46
CA PHE A 47 -10.74 -2.02 3.84
C PHE A 47 -12.00 -2.45 3.07
N PHE A 48 -11.98 -3.58 2.37
CA PHE A 48 -13.16 -4.15 1.75
C PHE A 48 -14.27 -4.47 2.76
N SER A 49 -13.90 -5.01 3.92
CA SER A 49 -14.87 -5.42 4.95
C SER A 49 -15.56 -4.26 5.67
N LEU A 50 -15.01 -3.03 5.60
CA LEU A 50 -15.60 -1.86 6.26
C LEU A 50 -16.98 -1.49 5.69
N PHE A 51 -17.16 -1.51 4.37
CA PHE A 51 -18.41 -1.07 3.75
C PHE A 51 -19.63 -1.93 4.12
N PRO A 52 -19.57 -3.28 4.10
CA PRO A 52 -20.64 -4.12 4.61
C PRO A 52 -21.01 -3.83 6.07
N GLU A 53 -20.01 -3.58 6.94
CA GLU A 53 -20.29 -3.26 8.34
C GLU A 53 -20.89 -1.86 8.51
N LEU A 54 -20.43 -0.86 7.75
CA LEU A 54 -21.05 0.47 7.71
C LEU A 54 -22.51 0.39 7.24
N LYS A 55 -22.79 -0.44 6.22
CA LYS A 55 -24.16 -0.73 5.75
C LYS A 55 -24.99 -1.39 6.84
N ARG A 56 -24.46 -2.41 7.53
CA ARG A 56 -25.16 -3.08 8.65
C ARG A 56 -25.47 -2.12 9.79
N TYR A 57 -24.49 -1.30 10.19
CA TYR A 57 -24.69 -0.25 11.19
C TYR A 57 -25.80 0.72 10.77
N ARG A 58 -25.76 1.22 9.52
CA ARG A 58 -26.78 2.15 9.02
C ARG A 58 -28.16 1.50 8.96
N LEU A 59 -28.27 0.26 8.49
CA LEU A 59 -29.52 -0.49 8.45
C LEU A 59 -30.12 -0.62 9.85
N ASN A 60 -29.33 -1.02 10.85
CA ASN A 60 -29.80 -1.12 12.24
C ASN A 60 -30.31 0.24 12.74
N LYS A 61 -29.59 1.33 12.47
CA LYS A 61 -30.05 2.68 12.82
C LYS A 61 -31.36 3.05 12.14
N LEU A 62 -31.61 2.63 10.90
CA LEU A 62 -32.88 2.88 10.22
C LEU A 62 -34.04 2.12 10.84
N GLU A 63 -33.81 0.88 11.28
CA GLU A 63 -34.83 0.09 11.97
C GLU A 63 -35.14 0.66 13.36
N ASP A 64 -34.12 1.16 14.08
CA ASP A 64 -34.31 1.84 15.37
C ASP A 64 -35.27 3.05 15.23
N LEU A 65 -35.14 3.85 14.17
CA LEU A 65 -36.01 5.03 13.94
C LEU A 65 -37.50 4.66 13.88
N LYS A 66 -37.84 3.52 13.28
CA LYS A 66 -39.24 3.06 13.14
C LYS A 66 -39.85 2.65 14.48
N THR A 67 -39.02 2.27 15.45
CA THR A 67 -39.45 1.80 16.78
C THR A 67 -39.57 2.92 17.81
N LYS A 68 -39.29 4.18 17.43
CA LYS A 68 -39.50 5.35 18.31
C LYS A 68 -40.93 5.39 18.85
N PHE A 69 -41.11 5.91 20.06
CA PHE A 69 -42.43 6.02 20.71
C PHE A 69 -43.45 6.83 19.89
N LYS A 70 -42.99 7.80 19.09
CA LYS A 70 -43.78 8.54 18.09
C LYS A 70 -42.92 8.76 16.84
N PRO A 71 -42.89 7.81 15.89
CA PRO A 71 -42.07 7.94 14.70
C PRO A 71 -42.71 8.98 13.76
N THR A 72 -41.89 9.85 13.19
CA THR A 72 -42.31 10.79 12.13
C THR A 72 -42.53 10.05 10.81
N TYR A 73 -43.11 10.73 9.81
CA TYR A 73 -43.23 10.17 8.45
C TYR A 73 -41.86 9.77 7.89
N ASP A 74 -40.85 10.62 8.07
CA ASP A 74 -39.48 10.35 7.60
C ASP A 74 -38.80 9.21 8.39
N ASP A 75 -39.16 9.01 9.67
CA ASP A 75 -38.68 7.85 10.45
C ASP A 75 -39.26 6.53 9.94
N LEU A 76 -40.51 6.54 9.45
CA LEU A 76 -41.19 5.37 8.87
C LEU A 76 -40.76 5.10 7.41
N HIS A 77 -40.35 6.16 6.70
CA HIS A 77 -39.91 6.11 5.31
C HIS A 77 -38.49 6.68 5.14
N PRO A 78 -37.49 6.12 5.85
CA PRO A 78 -36.16 6.69 5.82
C PRO A 78 -35.51 6.51 4.45
N ASN A 79 -34.63 7.44 4.09
CA ASN A 79 -33.79 7.29 2.89
C ASN A 79 -32.86 6.08 3.06
N ARG A 80 -33.03 5.09 2.17
CA ARG A 80 -32.29 3.83 2.16
C ARG A 80 -31.13 3.80 1.16
N LYS A 81 -30.88 4.87 0.39
CA LYS A 81 -29.94 4.87 -0.74
C LYS A 81 -28.55 4.33 -0.39
N PHE A 82 -28.00 4.70 0.78
CA PHE A 82 -26.72 4.14 1.25
C PHE A 82 -26.79 2.63 1.54
N VAL A 83 -27.87 2.15 2.15
CA VAL A 83 -28.05 0.74 2.52
C VAL A 83 -28.31 -0.12 1.30
N ASP A 84 -29.00 0.44 0.31
CA ASP A 84 -29.35 -0.23 -0.94
C ASP A 84 -28.29 0.05 -2.04
N ASN A 85 -27.07 0.48 -1.65
CA ASN A 85 -25.96 0.77 -2.56
C ASN A 85 -25.48 -0.51 -3.27
N LEU A 86 -25.54 -0.50 -4.59
CA LEU A 86 -25.30 -1.68 -5.43
C LEU A 86 -23.84 -2.18 -5.36
N VAL A 87 -22.89 -1.29 -5.13
CA VAL A 87 -21.47 -1.67 -5.05
C VAL A 87 -21.16 -2.31 -3.70
N ILE A 88 -21.77 -1.81 -2.60
CA ILE A 88 -21.66 -2.46 -1.29
C ILE A 88 -22.26 -3.88 -1.35
N ASP A 89 -23.41 -4.04 -2.02
CA ASP A 89 -24.02 -5.36 -2.22
C ASP A 89 -23.09 -6.32 -2.96
N GLN A 90 -22.40 -5.84 -4.00
CA GLN A 90 -21.42 -6.66 -4.72
C GLN A 90 -20.21 -7.04 -3.86
N ILE A 91 -19.76 -6.15 -2.98
CA ILE A 91 -18.66 -6.42 -2.03
C ILE A 91 -19.10 -7.49 -1.03
N GLU A 92 -20.24 -7.30 -0.36
CA GLU A 92 -20.78 -8.20 0.67
C GLU A 92 -20.98 -9.62 0.14
N ASN A 93 -21.47 -9.74 -1.09
CA ASN A 93 -21.79 -11.03 -1.70
C ASN A 93 -20.66 -11.62 -2.56
N ASN A 94 -19.47 -11.01 -2.59
CA ASN A 94 -18.36 -11.52 -3.38
C ASN A 94 -17.77 -12.81 -2.76
N ALA A 95 -17.84 -13.92 -3.48
CA ALA A 95 -17.36 -15.21 -2.97
C ALA A 95 -15.85 -15.24 -2.68
N THR A 96 -15.05 -14.45 -3.41
CA THR A 96 -13.60 -14.36 -3.18
C THR A 96 -13.30 -13.58 -1.89
N LEU A 97 -13.95 -12.43 -1.69
CA LEU A 97 -13.79 -11.66 -0.44
C LEU A 97 -14.23 -12.45 0.78
N ASN A 98 -15.38 -13.10 0.72
CA ASN A 98 -15.87 -13.92 1.83
C ASN A 98 -14.87 -15.04 2.21
N ARG A 99 -14.25 -15.68 1.22
CA ARG A 99 -13.19 -16.66 1.47
C ARG A 99 -11.95 -16.03 2.09
N LEU A 100 -11.53 -14.86 1.60
CA LEU A 100 -10.39 -14.12 2.13
C LEU A 100 -10.62 -13.70 3.57
N TRP A 101 -11.78 -13.11 3.89
CA TRP A 101 -12.12 -12.69 5.26
C TRP A 101 -12.14 -13.87 6.23
N ASN A 102 -12.72 -15.01 5.84
CA ASN A 102 -12.70 -16.21 6.67
C ASN A 102 -11.28 -16.73 6.91
N ASN A 103 -10.46 -16.82 5.86
CA ASN A 103 -9.09 -17.33 5.96
C ASN A 103 -8.19 -16.41 6.80
N LEU A 104 -8.36 -15.09 6.64
CA LEU A 104 -7.62 -14.05 7.37
C LEU A 104 -8.23 -13.74 8.74
N ARG A 105 -9.37 -14.37 9.08
CA ARG A 105 -10.14 -14.13 10.32
C ARG A 105 -10.52 -12.67 10.51
N ILE A 106 -10.86 -11.98 9.42
CA ILE A 106 -11.32 -10.59 9.44
C ILE A 106 -12.77 -10.56 9.92
N ASN A 107 -12.99 -9.87 11.03
CA ASN A 107 -14.31 -9.56 11.57
C ASN A 107 -14.25 -8.23 12.34
N TRP A 108 -15.43 -7.69 12.65
CA TRP A 108 -15.60 -6.43 13.36
C TRP A 108 -16.38 -6.62 14.67
N ASP A 109 -16.30 -7.84 15.23
CA ASP A 109 -16.98 -8.18 16.46
C ASP A 109 -16.50 -7.23 17.59
N ASP A 110 -17.45 -6.76 18.39
CA ASP A 110 -17.22 -5.79 19.46
C ASP A 110 -16.66 -4.42 19.03
N GLN A 111 -16.63 -4.11 17.73
CA GLN A 111 -16.16 -2.81 17.19
C GLN A 111 -17.30 -1.86 16.82
N GLY A 112 -18.49 -2.05 17.38
CA GLY A 112 -19.69 -1.28 17.03
C GLY A 112 -19.51 0.23 17.20
N ASP A 113 -18.86 0.67 18.29
CA ASP A 113 -18.59 2.08 18.54
C ASP A 113 -17.60 2.68 17.54
N PHE A 114 -16.59 1.90 17.14
CA PHE A 114 -15.63 2.31 16.11
C PHE A 114 -16.33 2.47 14.75
N ILE A 115 -17.13 1.49 14.32
CA ILE A 115 -17.91 1.56 13.07
C ILE A 115 -18.88 2.75 13.10
N ALA A 116 -19.51 3.01 14.24
CA ALA A 116 -20.39 4.17 14.42
C ALA A 116 -19.66 5.49 14.23
N GLN A 117 -18.44 5.64 14.77
CA GLN A 117 -17.62 6.84 14.61
C GLN A 117 -17.18 7.04 13.16
N ILE A 118 -16.71 6.00 12.48
CA ILE A 118 -16.37 6.08 11.05
C ILE A 118 -17.59 6.45 10.20
N PHE A 119 -18.76 5.87 10.49
CA PHE A 119 -19.98 6.26 9.80
C PHE A 119 -20.34 7.74 10.03
N GLN A 120 -20.13 8.25 11.25
CA GLN A 120 -20.37 9.66 11.57
C GLN A 120 -19.38 10.59 10.86
N GLU A 121 -18.12 10.20 10.67
CA GLU A 121 -17.16 10.95 9.84
C GLU A 121 -17.70 11.08 8.41
N ILE A 122 -18.12 9.97 7.80
CA ILE A 122 -18.69 9.96 6.45
C ILE A 122 -19.97 10.81 6.36
N ALA A 123 -20.87 10.67 7.34
CA ALA A 123 -22.18 11.32 7.31
C ALA A 123 -22.10 12.86 7.49
N LYS A 124 -20.99 13.39 7.98
CA LYS A 124 -20.74 14.84 8.11
C LYS A 124 -20.31 15.49 6.79
N GLU A 125 -19.83 14.69 5.84
CA GLU A 125 -19.29 15.20 4.58
C GLU A 125 -20.39 15.73 3.65
N GLU A 126 -20.06 16.78 2.90
CA GLU A 126 -21.00 17.40 1.96
C GLU A 126 -21.42 16.41 0.86
N PHE A 127 -20.47 15.64 0.33
CA PHE A 127 -20.74 14.66 -0.74
C PHE A 127 -21.70 13.56 -0.30
N TYR A 128 -21.75 13.20 0.99
CA TYR A 128 -22.71 12.23 1.52
C TYR A 128 -24.13 12.78 1.44
N THR A 129 -24.32 14.03 1.86
CA THR A 129 -25.62 14.71 1.77
C THR A 129 -26.07 14.88 0.32
N GLN A 130 -25.14 15.25 -0.58
CA GLN A 130 -25.41 15.35 -2.01
C GLN A 130 -25.82 13.99 -2.60
N TYR A 131 -25.10 12.91 -2.27
CA TYR A 131 -25.41 11.55 -2.71
C TYR A 131 -26.82 11.12 -2.29
N LEU A 132 -27.21 11.35 -1.03
CA LEU A 132 -28.54 10.99 -0.53
C LEU A 132 -29.69 11.77 -1.19
N ASN A 133 -29.45 13.04 -1.53
CA ASN A 133 -30.47 13.93 -2.10
C ASN A 133 -30.64 13.80 -3.62
N ASP A 134 -29.67 13.18 -4.30
CA ASP A 134 -29.79 12.93 -5.73
C ASP A 134 -30.87 11.87 -6.01
N LYS A 135 -31.83 12.26 -6.85
CA LYS A 135 -32.97 11.44 -7.27
C LYS A 135 -32.57 10.33 -8.25
N ASN A 136 -31.44 10.51 -8.95
CA ASN A 136 -30.87 9.44 -9.75
C ASN A 136 -30.30 8.38 -8.82
N SER A 137 -30.40 7.11 -9.21
CA SER A 137 -29.73 6.01 -8.53
C SER A 137 -29.18 5.10 -9.62
N SER A 138 -27.87 5.02 -9.69
CA SER A 138 -27.17 4.23 -10.70
C SER A 138 -25.93 3.61 -10.10
N TYR A 139 -25.50 2.49 -10.67
CA TYR A 139 -24.28 1.82 -10.27
C TYR A 139 -23.05 2.73 -10.28
N THR A 140 -22.92 3.59 -11.32
CA THR A 140 -21.80 4.54 -11.43
C THR A 140 -21.80 5.53 -10.27
N GLN A 141 -22.96 6.06 -9.90
CA GLN A 141 -23.07 6.98 -8.77
C GLN A 141 -22.71 6.30 -7.44
N ASP A 142 -23.18 5.07 -7.25
CA ASP A 142 -22.84 4.27 -6.06
C ASP A 142 -21.33 4.00 -5.97
N GLN A 143 -20.69 3.73 -7.11
CA GLN A 143 -19.26 3.55 -7.21
C GLN A 143 -18.50 4.84 -6.90
N GLU A 144 -18.90 5.96 -7.51
CA GLU A 144 -18.31 7.28 -7.26
C GLU A 144 -18.42 7.68 -5.79
N PHE A 145 -19.57 7.44 -5.16
CA PHE A 145 -19.77 7.68 -3.73
C PHE A 145 -18.77 6.89 -2.87
N LEU A 146 -18.59 5.58 -3.12
CA LEU A 146 -17.59 4.77 -2.42
C LEU A 146 -16.16 5.30 -2.64
N LEU A 147 -15.82 5.71 -3.85
CA LEU A 147 -14.51 6.31 -4.16
C LEU A 147 -14.32 7.64 -3.39
N SER A 148 -15.35 8.48 -3.28
CA SER A 148 -15.31 9.70 -2.47
C SER A 148 -15.13 9.42 -0.98
N VAL A 149 -15.77 8.37 -0.44
CA VAL A 149 -15.53 7.94 0.96
C VAL A 149 -14.07 7.52 1.15
N ILE A 150 -13.51 6.77 0.21
CA ILE A 150 -12.11 6.31 0.30
C ILE A 150 -11.14 7.50 0.26
N GLU A 151 -11.34 8.43 -0.68
CA GLU A 151 -10.45 9.59 -0.89
C GLU A 151 -10.55 10.62 0.23
N ASN A 152 -11.75 10.92 0.70
CA ASN A 152 -11.98 12.06 1.61
C ASN A 152 -12.07 11.63 3.08
N CYS A 153 -12.59 10.43 3.36
CA CYS A 153 -12.71 9.93 4.73
C CYS A 153 -11.58 8.97 5.06
N PHE A 154 -11.42 7.86 4.33
CA PHE A 154 -10.46 6.83 4.74
C PHE A 154 -9.00 7.31 4.61
N ALA A 155 -8.64 8.04 3.56
CA ALA A 155 -7.26 8.50 3.37
C ALA A 155 -6.72 9.36 4.51
N ASN A 156 -7.58 10.12 5.19
CA ASN A 156 -7.17 11.09 6.22
C ASN A 156 -7.77 10.78 7.62
N SER A 157 -8.46 9.66 7.80
CA SER A 157 -9.07 9.32 9.09
C SER A 157 -8.01 8.88 10.09
N GLU A 158 -7.71 9.74 11.08
CA GLU A 158 -6.82 9.41 12.19
C GLU A 158 -7.33 8.18 12.97
N LEU A 159 -8.64 8.04 13.07
CA LEU A 159 -9.29 6.93 13.77
C LEU A 159 -8.99 5.58 13.09
N LEU A 160 -9.09 5.51 11.75
CA LEU A 160 -8.71 4.31 10.99
C LEU A 160 -7.23 3.99 11.12
N HIS A 161 -6.36 5.00 10.99
CA HIS A 161 -4.92 4.81 11.14
C HIS A 161 -4.57 4.23 12.51
N TRP A 162 -5.10 4.83 13.57
CA TRP A 162 -4.88 4.37 14.94
C TRP A 162 -5.37 2.94 15.14
N TYR A 163 -6.60 2.63 14.71
CA TYR A 163 -7.19 1.30 14.86
C TYR A 163 -6.35 0.20 14.18
N PHE A 164 -5.92 0.44 12.94
CA PHE A 164 -5.11 -0.53 12.23
C PHE A 164 -3.69 -0.63 12.79
N GLN A 165 -3.11 0.47 13.25
CA GLN A 165 -1.80 0.47 13.90
C GLN A 165 -1.81 -0.32 15.21
N GLU A 166 -2.89 -0.24 16.01
CA GLU A 166 -3.03 -1.06 17.22
C GLU A 166 -3.13 -2.56 16.89
N LYS A 167 -3.80 -2.91 15.79
CA LYS A 167 -3.89 -4.31 15.33
C LYS A 167 -2.56 -4.84 14.82
N ASN A 168 -1.83 -4.04 14.08
CA ASN A 168 -0.52 -4.39 13.55
C ASN A 168 0.30 -3.11 13.31
N LEU A 169 1.36 -2.94 14.09
CA LEU A 169 2.24 -1.77 14.00
C LEU A 169 2.84 -1.60 12.58
N HIS A 170 3.03 -2.69 11.83
CA HIS A 170 3.55 -2.63 10.47
C HIS A 170 2.57 -2.04 9.45
N TRP A 171 1.26 -2.04 9.76
CA TRP A 171 0.25 -1.50 8.85
C TRP A 171 0.27 0.01 8.73
N PHE A 172 0.92 0.72 9.66
CA PHE A 172 1.08 2.16 9.54
C PHE A 172 1.75 2.55 8.22
N ASP A 173 2.84 1.87 7.85
CA ASP A 173 3.54 2.11 6.59
C ASP A 173 2.80 1.53 5.37
N ASP A 174 1.95 0.52 5.57
CA ASP A 174 1.21 -0.15 4.50
C ASP A 174 -0.11 0.52 4.15
N TYR A 175 -0.62 1.40 5.03
CA TYR A 175 -1.95 1.98 4.96
C TYR A 175 -2.25 2.59 3.59
N ASN A 176 -1.37 3.48 3.14
CA ASN A 176 -1.56 4.20 1.87
C ASN A 176 -1.48 3.26 0.66
N GLU A 177 -0.60 2.27 0.67
CA GLU A 177 -0.48 1.32 -0.45
C GLU A 177 -1.72 0.41 -0.51
N ALA A 178 -2.16 -0.12 0.63
CA ALA A 178 -3.34 -0.96 0.74
C ALA A 178 -4.62 -0.19 0.36
N LEU A 179 -4.76 1.06 0.83
CA LEU A 179 -5.89 1.93 0.50
C LEU A 179 -5.91 2.31 -0.98
N LEU A 180 -4.74 2.61 -1.57
CA LEU A 180 -4.64 2.89 -3.01
C LEU A 180 -4.97 1.64 -3.85
N MET A 181 -4.54 0.46 -3.40
CA MET A 181 -4.90 -0.80 -4.03
C MET A 181 -6.41 -1.06 -3.96
N PHE A 182 -7.02 -0.77 -2.81
CA PHE A 182 -8.46 -0.86 -2.59
C PHE A 182 -9.24 0.09 -3.51
N TYR A 183 -8.88 1.38 -3.51
CA TYR A 183 -9.45 2.40 -4.39
C TYR A 183 -9.42 1.96 -5.86
N LYS A 184 -8.25 1.55 -6.36
CA LYS A 184 -8.08 1.09 -7.75
C LYS A 184 -8.92 -0.13 -8.05
N ASN A 185 -9.14 -1.01 -7.07
CA ASN A 185 -9.96 -2.19 -7.26
C ASN A 185 -11.44 -1.83 -7.36
N ILE A 186 -11.96 -1.00 -6.45
CA ILE A 186 -13.35 -0.52 -6.51
C ILE A 186 -13.61 0.23 -7.81
N LYS A 187 -12.68 1.08 -8.26
CA LYS A 187 -12.78 1.80 -9.54
C LYS A 187 -12.87 0.89 -10.77
N GLN A 188 -12.39 -0.35 -10.68
CA GLN A 188 -12.47 -1.33 -11.77
C GLN A 188 -13.69 -2.26 -11.67
N PHE A 189 -14.49 -2.16 -10.61
CA PHE A 189 -15.72 -2.93 -10.52
C PHE A 189 -16.70 -2.52 -11.63
N LYS A 190 -17.48 -3.48 -12.12
CA LYS A 190 -18.47 -3.28 -13.16
C LYS A 190 -19.81 -3.87 -12.75
N GLU A 191 -20.89 -3.17 -13.04
CA GLU A 191 -22.26 -3.62 -12.76
C GLU A 191 -22.53 -5.01 -13.34
N ASN A 192 -22.17 -5.24 -14.60
CA ASN A 192 -22.41 -6.49 -15.32
C ASN A 192 -21.62 -7.70 -14.81
N LYS A 193 -20.69 -7.50 -13.87
CA LYS A 193 -19.96 -8.57 -13.20
C LYS A 193 -20.60 -8.98 -11.88
N GLY A 194 -21.56 -8.22 -11.36
CA GLY A 194 -22.25 -8.54 -10.12
C GLY A 194 -21.27 -8.91 -9.00
N ASN A 195 -21.55 -10.05 -8.35
CA ASN A 195 -20.76 -10.57 -7.24
C ASN A 195 -19.46 -11.29 -7.69
N GLU A 196 -19.20 -11.34 -9.00
CA GLU A 196 -18.00 -11.94 -9.60
C GLU A 196 -16.94 -10.88 -9.97
N ASN A 197 -17.12 -9.63 -9.53
CA ASN A 197 -16.10 -8.60 -9.70
C ASN A 197 -14.76 -9.09 -9.15
N ARG A 198 -13.71 -8.92 -9.96
CA ARG A 198 -12.38 -9.45 -9.65
C ARG A 198 -11.77 -8.67 -8.49
N ILE A 199 -11.34 -9.40 -7.47
CA ILE A 199 -10.48 -8.88 -6.42
C ILE A 199 -9.04 -8.94 -6.88
N PHE A 200 -8.31 -7.85 -6.71
CA PHE A 200 -6.91 -7.80 -7.10
C PHE A 200 -6.10 -8.79 -6.27
N PRO A 201 -5.20 -9.55 -6.92
CA PRO A 201 -4.15 -10.23 -6.19
C PRO A 201 -3.16 -9.20 -5.61
N LEU A 202 -2.39 -9.65 -4.61
CA LEU A 202 -1.29 -8.87 -4.05
C LEU A 202 -0.30 -8.45 -5.14
N PHE A 203 0.19 -9.41 -5.92
CA PHE A 203 1.17 -9.22 -6.98
C PHE A 203 0.53 -9.12 -8.35
N LYS A 204 1.11 -8.30 -9.25
CA LYS A 204 0.69 -8.27 -10.65
C LYS A 204 1.15 -9.51 -11.38
N ASN A 205 2.40 -9.90 -11.15
CA ASN A 205 2.95 -11.17 -11.59
C ASN A 205 3.63 -11.81 -10.39
N ALA A 206 3.01 -12.82 -9.77
CA ALA A 206 3.51 -13.39 -8.52
C ALA A 206 4.93 -13.96 -8.63
N THR A 207 5.32 -14.50 -9.79
CA THR A 207 6.67 -15.05 -9.99
C THR A 207 7.68 -13.92 -10.11
N GLU A 208 7.47 -12.98 -11.02
CA GLU A 208 8.39 -11.85 -11.25
C GLU A 208 8.44 -10.88 -10.06
N ASP A 209 7.32 -10.70 -9.36
CA ASP A 209 7.24 -9.79 -8.22
C ASP A 209 7.99 -10.36 -7.02
N LYS A 210 7.83 -11.65 -6.74
CA LYS A 210 8.56 -12.35 -5.69
C LYS A 210 10.05 -12.47 -5.97
N GLN A 211 10.39 -12.84 -7.20
CA GLN A 211 11.78 -12.96 -7.60
C GLN A 211 12.52 -11.63 -7.40
N PHE A 212 11.92 -10.53 -7.84
CA PHE A 212 12.54 -9.22 -7.71
C PHE A 212 12.87 -8.79 -6.28
N TYR A 213 11.92 -8.88 -5.34
CA TYR A 213 12.20 -8.37 -3.99
C TYR A 213 13.16 -9.29 -3.25
N ARG A 214 13.13 -10.60 -3.55
CA ARG A 214 14.09 -11.57 -2.99
C ARG A 214 15.48 -11.36 -3.55
N ASP A 215 15.61 -11.21 -4.87
CA ASP A 215 16.89 -10.91 -5.51
C ASP A 215 17.44 -9.58 -5.04
N LEU A 216 16.59 -8.56 -4.87
CA LEU A 216 17.04 -7.26 -4.39
C LEU A 216 17.56 -7.39 -2.95
N PHE A 217 16.80 -8.04 -2.08
CA PHE A 217 17.19 -8.29 -0.70
C PHE A 217 18.49 -9.11 -0.58
N GLN A 218 18.52 -10.29 -1.22
CA GLN A 218 19.65 -11.21 -1.12
C GLN A 218 20.91 -10.64 -1.76
N ASN A 219 20.84 -10.11 -3.00
CA ASN A 219 22.02 -9.57 -3.66
C ASN A 219 22.53 -8.29 -2.96
N THR A 220 21.66 -7.49 -2.34
CA THR A 220 22.13 -6.36 -1.52
C THR A 220 22.91 -6.83 -0.29
N LEU A 221 22.44 -7.86 0.42
CA LEU A 221 23.13 -8.36 1.62
C LEU A 221 24.37 -9.20 1.32
N LEU A 222 24.38 -9.97 0.22
CA LEU A 222 25.53 -10.81 -0.14
C LEU A 222 26.73 -10.00 -0.63
N ASN A 223 26.48 -8.83 -1.19
CA ASN A 223 27.52 -7.93 -1.71
C ASN A 223 27.72 -6.71 -0.79
N ASP A 224 27.30 -6.79 0.48
CA ASP A 224 27.24 -5.64 1.38
C ASP A 224 28.61 -4.94 1.52
N ASP A 225 29.67 -5.70 1.83
CA ASP A 225 31.04 -5.19 1.97
C ASP A 225 31.57 -4.60 0.65
N GLN A 226 31.33 -5.29 -0.47
CA GLN A 226 31.74 -4.80 -1.79
C GLN A 226 31.07 -3.45 -2.11
N TYR A 227 29.80 -3.30 -1.74
CA TYR A 227 29.07 -2.06 -1.99
C TYR A 227 29.52 -0.93 -1.05
N ASP A 228 29.98 -1.25 0.17
CA ASP A 228 30.65 -0.27 1.04
C ASP A 228 31.92 0.26 0.37
N ASP A 229 32.80 -0.62 -0.14
CA ASP A 229 34.02 -0.21 -0.84
C ASP A 229 33.72 0.70 -2.05
N ILE A 230 32.69 0.36 -2.84
CA ILE A 230 32.28 1.16 -4.00
C ILE A 230 31.80 2.54 -3.55
N ILE A 231 30.96 2.63 -2.52
CA ILE A 231 30.41 3.90 -2.03
C ILE A 231 31.54 4.74 -1.43
N GLU A 232 32.37 4.15 -0.57
CA GLU A 232 33.48 4.83 0.11
C GLU A 232 34.49 5.42 -0.88
N SER A 233 34.77 4.71 -1.99
CA SER A 233 35.64 5.23 -3.06
C SER A 233 35.15 6.54 -3.70
N LYS A 234 33.88 6.89 -3.53
CA LYS A 234 33.26 8.12 -4.06
C LYS A 234 33.07 9.21 -3.00
N LEU A 235 33.32 8.91 -1.73
CA LEU A 235 33.23 9.89 -0.65
C LEU A 235 34.50 10.75 -0.61
N GLN A 236 34.36 12.05 -0.89
CA GLN A 236 35.48 12.99 -0.81
C GLN A 236 35.72 13.43 0.64
N ASN A 237 36.63 12.74 1.34
CA ASN A 237 37.01 13.01 2.74
C ASN A 237 35.92 12.73 3.79
N TRP A 238 34.93 11.89 3.47
CA TRP A 238 33.91 11.45 4.42
C TRP A 238 34.07 9.95 4.68
N GLU A 239 34.06 9.58 5.95
CA GLU A 239 33.97 8.18 6.37
C GLU A 239 32.53 7.70 6.14
N LEU A 240 32.40 6.50 5.61
CA LEU A 240 31.11 5.88 5.32
C LEU A 240 30.22 5.78 6.57
N GLU A 241 30.81 5.46 7.72
CA GLU A 241 30.15 5.34 9.02
C GLU A 241 29.42 6.63 9.47
N ARG A 242 29.80 7.79 8.92
CA ARG A 242 29.18 9.08 9.26
C ARG A 242 27.93 9.38 8.45
N LEU A 243 27.63 8.56 7.43
CA LEU A 243 26.42 8.72 6.63
C LEU A 243 25.21 8.14 7.36
N ASN A 244 24.02 8.59 6.96
CA ASN A 244 22.78 7.98 7.42
C ASN A 244 22.70 6.53 6.94
N GLY A 245 22.43 5.59 7.85
CA GLY A 245 22.30 4.17 7.53
C GLY A 245 21.24 3.87 6.45
N ILE A 246 20.15 4.62 6.41
CA ILE A 246 19.13 4.50 5.35
C ILE A 246 19.69 4.96 4.00
N ASP A 247 20.48 6.03 3.96
CA ASP A 247 21.09 6.50 2.70
C ASP A 247 22.06 5.46 2.15
N ILE A 248 22.86 4.83 3.02
CA ILE A 248 23.74 3.73 2.65
C ILE A 248 22.93 2.57 2.06
N ILE A 249 21.89 2.09 2.77
CA ILE A 249 21.05 0.98 2.29
C ILE A 249 20.42 1.29 0.93
N LEU A 250 19.86 2.50 0.76
CA LEU A 250 19.26 2.91 -0.52
C LEU A 250 20.29 2.94 -1.65
N MET A 251 21.52 3.42 -1.41
CA MET A 251 22.59 3.38 -2.40
C MET A 251 23.00 1.94 -2.75
N LYS A 252 23.13 1.05 -1.76
CA LYS A 252 23.46 -0.37 -1.99
C LYS A 252 22.39 -1.09 -2.80
N MET A 253 21.12 -0.84 -2.50
CA MET A 253 20.00 -1.38 -3.27
C MET A 253 19.97 -0.84 -4.71
N ALA A 254 20.31 0.44 -4.92
CA ALA A 254 20.46 1.01 -6.26
C ALA A 254 21.61 0.35 -7.04
N ILE A 255 22.77 0.14 -6.42
CA ILE A 255 23.90 -0.59 -7.02
C ILE A 255 23.49 -2.01 -7.39
N THR A 256 22.76 -2.68 -6.50
CA THR A 256 22.21 -4.02 -6.74
C THR A 256 21.31 -4.02 -7.99
N GLU A 257 20.41 -3.04 -8.12
CA GLU A 257 19.59 -2.88 -9.32
C GLU A 257 20.39 -2.58 -10.57
N PHE A 258 21.47 -1.81 -10.50
CA PHE A 258 22.31 -1.54 -11.66
C PHE A 258 22.99 -2.81 -12.18
N GLN A 259 23.46 -3.69 -11.28
CA GLN A 259 24.26 -4.86 -11.63
C GLN A 259 23.42 -6.10 -11.93
N HIS A 260 22.31 -6.32 -11.21
CA HIS A 260 21.57 -7.58 -11.25
C HIS A 260 20.22 -7.51 -11.98
N PHE A 261 19.68 -6.32 -12.24
CA PHE A 261 18.32 -6.14 -12.79
C PHE A 261 18.36 -5.58 -14.21
N TYR A 262 18.47 -6.47 -15.19
CA TYR A 262 18.72 -6.10 -16.59
C TYR A 262 17.55 -5.37 -17.25
N ASP A 263 16.32 -5.62 -16.82
CA ASP A 263 15.08 -5.10 -17.38
C ASP A 263 14.68 -3.71 -16.84
N ILE A 264 15.37 -3.20 -15.80
CA ILE A 264 15.07 -1.91 -15.17
C ILE A 264 16.07 -0.85 -15.67
N PRO A 265 15.62 0.19 -16.40
CA PRO A 265 16.50 1.25 -16.87
C PRO A 265 17.19 2.00 -15.72
N VAL A 266 18.45 2.36 -15.91
CA VAL A 266 19.28 3.08 -14.91
C VAL A 266 18.56 4.32 -14.37
N LYS A 267 17.97 5.14 -15.25
CA LYS A 267 17.24 6.36 -14.86
C LYS A 267 16.01 6.07 -13.98
N VAL A 268 15.32 4.96 -14.22
CA VAL A 268 14.17 4.55 -13.40
C VAL A 268 14.66 4.17 -12.01
N THR A 269 15.70 3.34 -11.92
CA THR A 269 16.34 2.99 -10.64
C THR A 269 16.74 4.24 -9.86
N ILE A 270 17.49 5.18 -10.46
CA ILE A 270 17.89 6.44 -9.79
C ILE A 270 16.67 7.19 -9.23
N ASN A 271 15.66 7.43 -10.07
CA ASN A 271 14.47 8.18 -9.67
C ASN A 271 13.75 7.51 -8.49
N GLU A 272 13.61 6.19 -8.50
CA GLU A 272 12.96 5.45 -7.41
C GLU A 272 13.71 5.64 -6.09
N TYR A 273 15.03 5.49 -6.07
CA TYR A 273 15.81 5.63 -4.82
C TYR A 273 15.91 7.08 -4.32
N ILE A 274 15.90 8.07 -5.21
CA ILE A 274 15.79 9.49 -4.81
C ILE A 274 14.43 9.76 -4.14
N GLU A 275 13.35 9.24 -4.72
CA GLU A 275 12.02 9.41 -4.13
C GLU A 275 11.95 8.72 -2.76
N LEU A 276 12.47 7.50 -2.63
CA LEU A 276 12.52 6.82 -1.32
C LEU A 276 13.32 7.61 -0.28
N ALA A 277 14.46 8.19 -0.67
CA ALA A 277 15.28 8.99 0.24
C ALA A 277 14.56 10.22 0.79
N LYS A 278 13.66 10.84 0.00
CA LYS A 278 12.85 11.98 0.46
C LYS A 278 11.86 11.59 1.55
N TRP A 279 11.35 10.35 1.53
CA TRP A 279 10.35 9.87 2.48
C TRP A 279 10.97 9.25 3.75
N TYR A 280 12.11 8.56 3.60
CA TYR A 280 12.67 7.73 4.67
C TYR A 280 13.98 8.25 5.27
N SER A 281 14.51 9.36 4.76
CA SER A 281 15.78 9.93 5.23
C SER A 281 15.67 11.45 5.42
N SER A 282 16.78 12.18 5.26
CA SER A 282 16.81 13.63 5.47
C SER A 282 16.37 14.41 4.22
N ASN A 283 15.94 15.66 4.42
CA ASN A 283 15.61 16.58 3.31
C ASN A 283 16.73 16.77 2.27
N LYS A 284 17.99 16.50 2.64
CA LYS A 284 19.16 16.62 1.75
C LYS A 284 19.55 15.29 1.08
N SER A 285 19.03 14.17 1.58
CA SER A 285 19.46 12.82 1.18
C SER A 285 19.17 12.52 -0.29
N GLY A 286 18.04 12.97 -0.83
CA GLY A 286 17.73 12.75 -2.24
C GLY A 286 18.76 13.37 -3.20
N ALA A 287 19.22 14.60 -2.94
CA ALA A 287 20.23 15.26 -3.76
C ALA A 287 21.62 14.62 -3.59
N PHE A 288 21.96 14.24 -2.36
CA PHE A 288 23.20 13.55 -2.02
C PHE A 288 23.31 12.19 -2.73
N ILE A 289 22.27 11.36 -2.61
CA ILE A 289 22.21 10.05 -3.26
C ILE A 289 22.27 10.21 -4.78
N ASN A 290 21.55 11.16 -5.37
CA ASN A 290 21.64 11.38 -6.82
C ASN A 290 23.09 11.65 -7.26
N GLY A 291 23.79 12.57 -6.59
CA GLY A 291 25.16 12.92 -6.94
C GLY A 291 26.15 11.77 -6.81
N LEU A 292 26.01 10.94 -5.77
CA LEU A 292 26.85 9.75 -5.58
C LEU A 292 26.54 8.66 -6.61
N LEU A 293 25.25 8.37 -6.84
CA LEU A 293 24.85 7.36 -7.82
C LEU A 293 25.31 7.71 -9.23
N ASP A 294 25.26 8.98 -9.63
CA ASP A 294 25.78 9.44 -10.93
C ASP A 294 27.27 9.10 -11.10
N GLN A 295 28.08 9.28 -10.05
CA GLN A 295 29.50 8.92 -10.07
C GLN A 295 29.74 7.41 -10.07
N ILE A 296 28.97 6.67 -9.28
CA ILE A 296 29.06 5.19 -9.18
C ILE A 296 28.72 4.56 -10.54
N ILE A 297 27.69 5.06 -11.22
CA ILE A 297 27.28 4.54 -12.54
C ILE A 297 28.40 4.67 -13.56
N LEU A 298 29.14 5.79 -13.57
CA LEU A 298 30.27 5.97 -14.50
C LEU A 298 31.32 4.88 -14.29
N THR A 299 31.73 4.63 -13.05
CA THR A 299 32.68 3.56 -12.72
C THR A 299 32.15 2.18 -13.06
N LEU A 300 30.89 1.86 -12.71
CA LEU A 300 30.32 0.55 -13.02
C LEU A 300 30.16 0.31 -14.54
N LYS A 301 29.96 1.37 -15.34
CA LYS A 301 29.97 1.28 -16.81
C LYS A 301 31.37 1.03 -17.35
N GLU A 302 32.38 1.75 -16.85
CA GLU A 302 33.79 1.57 -17.24
C GLU A 302 34.28 0.14 -16.93
N GLU A 303 33.82 -0.43 -15.83
CA GLU A 303 34.13 -1.81 -15.42
C GLU A 303 33.28 -2.88 -16.12
N GLY A 304 32.32 -2.49 -16.98
CA GLY A 304 31.42 -3.42 -17.65
C GLY A 304 30.43 -4.14 -16.72
N LYS A 305 30.23 -3.64 -15.50
CA LYS A 305 29.35 -4.22 -14.47
C LYS A 305 27.88 -3.82 -14.62
N ILE A 306 27.55 -2.90 -15.54
CA ILE A 306 26.17 -2.57 -15.90
C ILE A 306 25.84 -3.20 -17.25
N THR A 307 25.02 -4.24 -17.21
CA THR A 307 24.35 -4.78 -18.39
C THR A 307 22.88 -4.43 -18.28
N LYS A 308 22.26 -3.86 -19.30
CA LYS A 308 20.82 -3.55 -19.31
C LYS A 308 20.23 -4.00 -20.65
N MET A 309 18.97 -4.41 -20.64
CA MET A 309 18.20 -4.85 -21.81
C MET A 309 17.00 -3.90 -22.02
N GLY A 310 16.79 -3.39 -23.24
CA GLY A 310 15.58 -2.62 -23.61
C GLY A 310 15.82 -1.24 -24.26
N LYS A 311 14.74 -0.64 -24.80
CA LYS A 311 14.73 0.56 -25.68
C LYS A 311 15.21 1.89 -25.06
N GLY A 312 15.88 1.88 -23.92
CA GLY A 312 16.41 3.07 -23.23
C GLY A 312 17.93 3.21 -23.25
N LEU A 313 18.63 2.39 -24.05
CA LEU A 313 20.08 2.19 -23.94
C LEU A 313 20.95 3.08 -24.85
N LEU A 314 20.36 3.83 -25.78
CA LEU A 314 21.11 4.49 -26.85
C LEU A 314 20.81 5.98 -27.04
N ASN A 315 20.11 6.64 -26.10
CA ASN A 315 19.92 8.08 -26.19
C ASN A 315 20.86 8.79 -25.22
N ASN A 316 22.10 8.92 -25.72
CA ASN A 316 23.16 9.91 -25.46
C ASN A 316 23.46 10.28 -24.01
#